data_AF-A0A3C1S165-F1
#
_entry.id   AF-A0A3C1S165-F1
#
_cell.length_a   1.000
_cell.length_b   1.000
_cell.length_c   1.000
_cell.angle_alpha   90.00
_cell.angle_beta   90.00
_cell.angle_gamma   90.00
#
_symmetry.space_group_name_H-M   'P 1'
#
loop_
_entity.id
_entity.type
_entity.pdbx_description
1 polymer ?
#
loop_
_entity_poly.entity_id
_entity_poly.type
_entity_poly.pdbx_seq_one_letter_code
_entity_poly.pdbx_strand_id
1 'polypeptide(L)'
;MNKKISITSIGSISALGSSHEKIWNNYKNDKHFLKLENYENFEVWIAKISEEDKQFIEKIRYSDTRYKNLDNSVLYALFAARKAIQNTDWQS
;
A
#
# COMPACT_ATOMS: atom_id res chain seq x y z
N MET A 1 33.64 -12.18 -8.29
CA MET A 1 32.55 -12.60 -7.38
C MET A 1 31.39 -11.63 -7.52
N ASN A 2 30.19 -12.10 -7.88
CA ASN A 2 28.99 -11.27 -7.84
C ASN A 2 28.58 -11.07 -6.39
N LYS A 3 28.39 -9.81 -5.96
CA LYS A 3 27.86 -9.51 -4.62
C LYS A 3 26.47 -10.11 -4.50
N LYS A 4 26.21 -10.82 -3.40
CA LYS A 4 24.88 -11.38 -3.10
C LYS A 4 23.95 -10.24 -2.70
N ILE A 5 22.76 -10.20 -3.31
CA ILE A 5 21.69 -9.26 -2.98
C ILE A 5 20.56 -10.07 -2.35
N SER A 6 20.08 -9.63 -1.19
CA SER A 6 18.94 -10.22 -0.49
C SER A 6 17.88 -9.16 -0.21
N ILE A 7 16.62 -9.58 -0.18
CA ILE A 7 15.50 -8.75 0.26
C ILE A 7 15.46 -8.84 1.79
N THR A 8 15.69 -7.72 2.48
CA THR A 8 15.66 -7.67 3.96
C THR A 8 14.28 -7.34 4.51
N SER A 9 13.44 -6.65 3.73
CA SER A 9 12.08 -6.29 4.10
C SER A 9 11.25 -5.95 2.86
N ILE A 10 9.92 -6.02 3.01
CA ILE A 10 8.95 -5.62 2.01
C ILE A 10 7.83 -4.79 2.65
N GLY A 11 7.41 -3.74 1.95
CA GLY A 11 6.21 -2.95 2.26
C GLY A 11 5.37 -2.83 0.99
N SER A 12 4.04 -2.90 1.13
CA SER A 12 3.12 -2.80 0.01
C SER A 12 1.78 -2.20 0.44
N ILE A 13 0.99 -1.78 -0.54
CA ILE A 13 -0.37 -1.31 -0.37
C ILE A 13 -1.18 -1.79 -1.58
N SER A 14 -2.28 -2.48 -1.34
CA SER A 14 -3.15 -3.04 -2.40
C SER A 14 -4.54 -3.37 -1.85
N ALA A 15 -5.43 -3.89 -2.70
CA ALA A 15 -6.73 -4.41 -2.26
C ALA A 15 -6.61 -5.59 -1.28
N LEU A 16 -5.47 -6.31 -1.28
CA LEU A 16 -5.16 -7.36 -0.31
C LEU A 16 -4.73 -6.79 1.05
N GLY A 17 -4.53 -5.48 1.16
CA GLY A 17 -4.11 -4.80 2.38
C GLY A 17 -2.68 -4.26 2.33
N SER A 18 -2.22 -3.79 3.47
CA SER A 18 -0.94 -3.09 3.65
C SER A 18 -0.05 -3.64 4.77
N SER A 19 -0.51 -4.67 5.48
CA SER A 19 0.26 -5.39 6.50
C SER A 19 0.55 -6.82 6.05
N HIS A 20 1.70 -7.35 6.44
CA HIS A 20 2.11 -8.71 6.07
C HIS A 20 1.05 -9.76 6.44
N GLU A 21 0.54 -9.68 7.67
CA GLU A 21 -0.49 -10.59 8.17
C GLU A 21 -1.79 -10.52 7.34
N LYS A 22 -2.30 -9.31 7.08
CA LYS A 22 -3.54 -9.09 6.32
C LYS A 22 -3.38 -9.60 4.88
N ILE A 23 -2.26 -9.29 4.24
CA ILE A 23 -1.95 -9.75 2.87
C ILE A 23 -1.86 -11.28 2.84
N TRP A 24 -1.12 -11.90 3.76
CA TRP A 24 -0.97 -13.35 3.81
C TRP A 24 -2.29 -14.07 4.07
N ASN A 25 -3.10 -13.57 4.99
CA ASN A 25 -4.42 -14.13 5.28
C ASN A 25 -5.37 -13.98 4.08
N ASN A 26 -5.29 -12.87 3.35
CA ASN A 26 -6.09 -12.64 2.16
C ASN A 26 -5.64 -13.51 0.97
N TYR A 27 -4.35 -13.78 0.81
CA TYR A 27 -3.84 -14.71 -0.22
C TYR A 27 -4.29 -16.16 0.01
N LYS A 28 -4.46 -16.59 1.27
CA LYS A 28 -4.99 -17.92 1.61
C LYS A 28 -6.51 -18.02 1.44
N ASN A 29 -7.18 -16.93 1.12
CA ASN A 29 -8.63 -16.91 0.91
C ASN A 29 -8.91 -17.07 -0.59
N ASP A 30 -9.82 -17.98 -0.94
CA ASP A 30 -10.20 -18.25 -2.34
C ASP A 30 -11.05 -17.12 -2.96
N LYS A 31 -11.41 -16.09 -2.18
CA LYS A 31 -12.18 -14.94 -2.66
C LYS A 31 -11.28 -13.86 -3.27
N HIS A 32 -11.68 -13.32 -4.42
CA HIS A 32 -11.03 -12.14 -4.98
C HIS A 32 -11.29 -10.88 -4.14
N PHE A 33 -10.41 -9.90 -4.26
CA PHE A 33 -10.52 -8.59 -3.60
C PHE A 33 -10.94 -7.48 -4.57
N LEU A 34 -11.36 -7.85 -5.78
CA LEU A 34 -12.05 -6.94 -6.70
C LEU A 34 -13.44 -6.60 -6.16
N LYS A 35 -13.85 -5.35 -6.36
CA LYS A 35 -15.20 -4.86 -6.04
C LYS A 35 -15.78 -4.17 -7.26
N LEU A 36 -17.09 -4.31 -7.44
CA LEU A 36 -17.82 -3.51 -8.41
C LEU A 36 -18.01 -2.11 -7.81
N GLU A 37 -17.51 -1.10 -8.51
CA GLU A 37 -17.65 0.30 -8.12
C GLU A 37 -18.55 1.02 -9.12
N ASN A 38 -19.48 1.79 -8.59
CA ASN A 38 -20.48 2.49 -9.36
C ASN A 38 -20.00 3.92 -9.60
N TYR A 39 -19.71 4.22 -10.85
CA TYR A 39 -19.49 5.58 -11.33
C TYR A 39 -20.79 6.10 -11.96
N GLU A 40 -20.90 7.41 -12.15
CA GLU A 40 -22.16 8.08 -12.54
C GLU A 40 -22.89 7.41 -13.72
N ASN A 41 -22.15 6.87 -14.69
CA ASN A 41 -22.71 6.34 -15.93
C ASN A 41 -22.42 4.86 -16.19
N PHE A 42 -21.65 4.18 -15.32
CA PHE A 42 -21.28 2.77 -15.51
C PHE A 42 -20.76 2.11 -14.23
N GLU A 43 -20.84 0.78 -14.19
CA GLU A 43 -20.24 -0.04 -13.16
C GLU A 43 -18.96 -0.69 -13.70
N VAL A 44 -17.91 -0.76 -12.88
CA VAL A 44 -16.64 -1.39 -13.28
C VAL A 44 -16.00 -2.11 -12.10
N TRP A 45 -15.36 -3.25 -12.39
CA TRP A 45 -14.58 -3.99 -11.41
C TRP A 45 -13.25 -3.30 -11.12
N ILE A 46 -12.95 -3.04 -9.84
CA ILE A 46 -11.71 -2.40 -9.41
C ILE A 46 -11.05 -3.14 -8.24
N ALA A 47 -9.73 -3.03 -8.14
CA ALA A 47 -8.96 -3.44 -6.98
C ALA A 47 -8.76 -2.24 -6.02
N LYS A 48 -9.80 -1.93 -5.24
CA LYS A 48 -9.79 -0.77 -4.34
C LYS A 48 -8.94 -1.04 -3.09
N ILE A 49 -8.04 -0.12 -2.75
CA ILE A 49 -7.38 -0.13 -1.43
C ILE A 49 -8.42 0.11 -0.32
N SER A 50 -8.18 -0.44 0.87
CA SER A 50 -9.16 -0.35 1.97
C SER A 50 -9.31 1.10 2.46
N GLU A 51 -10.47 1.44 3.04
CA GLU A 51 -10.70 2.78 3.61
C GLU A 51 -9.72 3.09 4.76
N GLU A 52 -9.34 2.06 5.53
CA GLU A 52 -8.26 2.14 6.51
C GLU A 52 -6.93 2.57 5.87
N ASP A 53 -6.54 1.94 4.76
CA ASP A 53 -5.32 2.28 4.04
C ASP A 53 -5.38 3.70 3.48
N LYS A 54 -6.52 4.13 2.95
CA LYS A 54 -6.72 5.52 2.48
C LYS A 54 -6.51 6.54 3.60
N GLN A 55 -6.96 6.26 4.81
CA GLN A 55 -6.74 7.15 5.95
C GLN A 55 -5.25 7.30 6.27
N PHE A 56 -4.45 6.24 6.14
CA PHE A 56 -3.00 6.35 6.29
C PHE A 56 -2.37 7.21 5.19
N ILE A 57 -2.87 7.11 3.96
CA ILE A 57 -2.39 7.95 2.85
C ILE A 57 -2.73 9.42 3.08
N GLU A 58 -3.94 9.75 3.54
CA GLU A 58 -4.30 11.12 3.89
C GLU A 58 -3.47 11.67 5.05
N LYS A 59 -3.16 10.84 6.06
CA LYS A 59 -2.22 11.23 7.12
C LYS A 59 -0.84 11.57 6.55
N ILE A 60 -0.33 10.81 5.58
CA ILE A 60 0.92 11.15 4.89
C ILE A 60 0.78 12.46 4.11
N ARG A 61 -0.30 12.62 3.34
CA ARG A 61 -0.59 13.83 2.54
C ARG A 61 -0.50 15.11 3.37
N TYR A 62 -1.03 15.09 4.59
CA TYR A 62 -1.05 16.26 5.49
C TYR A 62 0.07 16.28 6.53
N SER A 63 0.97 15.29 6.53
CA SER A 63 2.13 15.27 7.45
C SER A 63 3.19 16.31 7.11
N ASP A 64 3.21 16.82 5.88
CA ASP A 64 4.15 17.84 5.41
C ASP A 64 3.49 18.69 4.32
N THR A 65 3.73 20.01 4.33
CA THR A 65 3.16 20.94 3.36
C THR A 65 3.57 20.61 1.92
N ARG A 66 4.72 19.98 1.72
CA ARG A 66 5.23 19.53 0.42
C ARG A 66 4.45 18.34 -0.14
N TYR A 67 3.79 17.55 0.71
CA TYR A 67 3.06 16.35 0.28
C TYR A 67 1.61 16.62 -0.14
N LYS A 68 1.05 17.76 0.27
CA LYS A 68 -0.37 18.09 0.08
C LYS A 68 -0.86 17.90 -1.36
N ASN A 69 -0.05 18.34 -2.33
CA ASN A 69 -0.41 18.35 -3.75
C ASN A 69 0.24 17.20 -4.53
N LEU A 70 0.85 16.22 -3.87
CA LEU A 70 1.43 15.07 -4.56
C LEU A 70 0.36 14.15 -5.11
N ASP A 71 0.68 13.53 -6.24
CA ASP A 71 -0.14 12.46 -6.80
C ASP A 71 -0.24 11.28 -5.82
N ASN A 72 -1.38 10.58 -5.85
CA ASN A 72 -1.63 9.42 -5.01
C ASN A 72 -0.56 8.34 -5.18
N SER A 73 -0.08 8.10 -6.40
CA SER A 73 0.97 7.09 -6.65
C SER A 73 2.26 7.38 -5.88
N VAL A 74 2.63 8.66 -5.76
CA VAL A 74 3.81 9.09 -4.99
C VAL A 74 3.59 8.85 -3.50
N LEU A 75 2.40 9.18 -2.99
CA LEU A 75 2.07 8.93 -1.59
C LEU A 75 2.00 7.42 -1.28
N TYR A 76 1.51 6.60 -2.20
CA TYR A 76 1.50 5.15 -2.08
C TYR A 76 2.91 4.58 -2.06
N ALA A 77 3.81 5.07 -2.92
CA ALA A 77 5.21 4.68 -2.91
C ALA A 77 5.89 5.07 -1.59
N LEU A 78 5.63 6.28 -1.09
CA LEU A 78 6.15 6.75 0.20
C LEU A 78 5.64 5.89 1.37
N PHE A 79 4.35 5.53 1.36
CA PHE A 79 3.77 4.64 2.35
C PHE A 79 4.43 3.26 2.33
N ALA A 80 4.56 2.65 1.14
CA ALA A 80 5.17 1.33 0.98
C ALA A 80 6.64 1.33 1.42
N ALA A 81 7.41 2.37 1.05
CA ALA A 81 8.80 2.53 1.48
C ALA A 81 8.92 2.67 3.00
N ARG A 82 8.09 3.52 3.63
CA ARG A 82 8.07 3.66 5.10
C ARG A 82 7.73 2.35 5.80
N LYS A 83 6.76 1.59 5.28
CA LYS A 83 6.42 0.25 5.79
C LYS A 83 7.58 -0.73 5.67
N ALA A 84 8.30 -0.72 4.54
CA ALA A 84 9.46 -1.58 4.35
C ALA A 84 10.55 -1.28 5.39
N ILE A 85 10.91 0.00 5.57
CA ILE A 85 11.95 0.41 6.53
C ILE A 85 11.54 0.12 7.99
N GLN A 86 10.26 0.31 8.35
CA GLN A 86 9.76 -0.01 9.70
C GLN A 86 9.97 -1.47 10.11
N ASN A 87 10.02 -2.40 9.15
CA ASN A 87 10.22 -3.82 9.41
C ASN A 87 11.70 -4.24 9.27
N THR A 88 12.63 -3.29 9.32
CA THR A 88 14.08 -3.55 9.32
C THR A 88 14.71 -3.08 10.62
N ASP A 89 15.86 -3.67 10.97
CA ASP A 89 16.71 -3.19 12.06
C ASP A 89 17.66 -2.06 11.64
N TRP A 90 17.37 -1.37 10.53
CA TRP A 90 18.22 -0.30 10.03
C TRP A 90 18.13 0.91 10.96
N GLN A 91 19.26 1.26 11.58
CA GLN A 91 19.39 2.46 12.39
C GLN A 91 19.86 3.63 11.52
N SER A 92 19.38 4.84 11.85
CA SER A 92 19.79 6.09 11.21
C SER A 92 21.20 6.51 11.60
#